data_AF-A0AAD7L6M8-F1
#
_entry.id   AF-A0AAD7L6M8-F1
#
_cell.length_a   1.000
_cell.length_b   1.000
_cell.length_c   1.000
_cell.angle_alpha   90.00
_cell.angle_beta   90.00
_cell.angle_gamma   90.00
#
_symmetry.space_group_name_H-M   'P 1'
#
loop_
_entity.id
_entity.type
_entity.pdbx_description
1 polymer ?
#
loop_
_entity_poly.entity_id
_entity_poly.type
_entity_poly.pdbx_seq_one_letter_code
_entity_poly.pdbx_strand_id
1 'polypeptide(L)'
;MKLAMINDPVLALPDISKPFEVQTDASDYALGGVLLQENHPVAYESHKLSQAERRYTAQEKEMLAVIHCLRVWRHYLLGSKFIVKTDNTGVSHFFTQPKLTPKQGRWHEFLAEFDFEFEHKAGKSNQAADALSRKAELAAMTYVAHISASRVATSMRERIRENLDKDPVA
;
A
#
# COMPACT_ATOMS: atom_id res chain seq x y z
N MET A 1 8.21 13.55 -0.85
CA MET A 1 8.60 12.13 -1.00
C MET A 1 9.20 11.79 -2.35
N LYS A 2 8.64 12.21 -3.51
CA LYS A 2 9.23 11.90 -4.84
C LYS A 2 10.72 12.29 -4.98
N LEU A 3 11.12 13.49 -4.55
CA LEU A 3 12.54 13.90 -4.58
C LEU A 3 13.42 13.14 -3.58
N ALA A 4 12.88 12.76 -2.40
CA ALA A 4 13.66 12.04 -1.39
C ALA A 4 13.94 10.59 -1.79
N MET A 5 13.06 9.96 -2.59
CA MET A 5 13.27 8.62 -3.15
C MET A 5 14.12 8.62 -4.43
N ILE A 6 14.33 9.78 -5.04
CA ILE A 6 15.10 9.94 -6.29
C ILE A 6 16.53 10.45 -6.01
N ASN A 7 16.75 11.20 -4.91
CA ASN A 7 18.05 11.83 -4.64
C ASN A 7 19.04 10.96 -3.87
N ASP A 8 18.59 9.96 -3.10
CA ASP A 8 19.33 8.76 -2.65
C ASP A 8 18.43 7.98 -1.66
N PRO A 9 18.28 6.65 -1.82
CA PRO A 9 19.30 5.78 -1.28
C PRO A 9 19.80 4.82 -2.34
N VAL A 10 21.12 4.75 -2.52
CA VAL A 10 21.85 3.64 -3.12
C VAL A 10 21.13 2.35 -2.72
N LEU A 11 20.46 1.70 -3.68
CA LEU A 11 19.91 0.36 -3.48
C LEU A 11 21.07 -0.47 -2.95
N ALA A 12 20.98 -0.87 -1.68
CA ALA A 12 22.02 -1.66 -1.08
C ALA A 12 22.12 -2.96 -1.90
N LEU A 13 23.34 -3.36 -2.27
CA LEU A 13 23.52 -4.66 -2.88
C LEU A 13 22.99 -5.71 -1.89
N PRO A 14 22.07 -6.58 -2.32
CA PRO A 14 21.46 -7.54 -1.43
C PRO A 14 22.52 -8.50 -0.91
N ASP A 15 22.63 -8.61 0.42
CA ASP A 15 23.50 -9.56 1.08
C ASP A 15 22.69 -10.80 1.44
N ILE A 16 22.88 -11.88 0.68
CA ILE A 16 22.10 -13.13 0.83
C ILE A 16 22.37 -13.79 2.19
N SER A 17 23.44 -13.42 2.90
CA SER A 17 23.74 -13.93 4.24
C SER A 17 22.93 -13.26 5.35
N LYS A 18 22.25 -12.16 5.05
CA LYS A 18 21.48 -11.36 6.02
C LYS A 18 19.98 -11.56 5.83
N PRO A 19 19.19 -11.55 6.93
CA PRO A 19 17.75 -11.68 6.85
C PRO A 19 17.13 -10.48 6.13
N PHE A 20 16.11 -10.75 5.32
CA PHE A 20 15.30 -9.71 4.70
C PHE A 20 14.15 -9.29 5.59
N GLU A 21 13.64 -8.09 5.35
CA GLU A 21 12.38 -7.59 5.90
C GLU A 21 11.51 -7.08 4.74
N VAL A 22 10.26 -7.51 4.70
CA VAL A 22 9.28 -7.10 3.69
C VAL A 22 8.20 -6.29 4.40
N GLN A 23 8.13 -4.99 4.14
CA GLN A 23 7.06 -4.13 4.61
C GLN A 23 6.01 -3.96 3.52
N THR A 24 4.76 -4.26 3.81
CA THR A 24 3.66 -4.13 2.83
C THR A 24 2.53 -3.25 3.36
N ASP A 25 1.80 -2.64 2.44
CA ASP A 25 0.59 -1.85 2.72
C ASP A 25 -0.36 -1.94 1.53
N ALA A 26 -1.68 -1.90 1.77
CA ALA A 26 -2.67 -1.82 0.71
C ALA A 26 -3.59 -0.62 0.88
N SER A 27 -3.90 0.04 -0.23
CA SER A 27 -4.96 1.03 -0.31
C SER A 27 -6.14 0.51 -1.13
N ASP A 28 -7.17 1.33 -1.27
CA ASP A 28 -8.28 1.01 -2.15
C ASP A 28 -7.91 0.93 -3.64
N TYR A 29 -6.75 1.45 -4.02
CA TYR A 29 -6.36 1.64 -5.42
C TYR A 29 -5.08 0.94 -5.84
N ALA A 30 -4.16 0.71 -4.89
CA ALA A 30 -2.86 0.11 -5.17
C ALA A 30 -2.30 -0.59 -3.93
N LEU A 31 -1.36 -1.49 -4.19
CA LEU A 31 -0.52 -2.19 -3.24
C LEU A 31 0.84 -1.49 -3.19
N GLY A 32 1.46 -1.46 -2.03
CA GLY A 32 2.79 -0.94 -1.81
C GLY A 32 3.65 -1.93 -1.05
N GLY A 33 4.94 -1.97 -1.38
CA GLY A 33 5.90 -2.81 -0.68
C GLY A 33 7.29 -2.20 -0.65
N VAL A 34 8.03 -2.50 0.42
CA VAL A 34 9.46 -2.22 0.54
C VAL A 34 10.19 -3.48 1.01
N LEU A 35 11.25 -3.84 0.30
CA LEU A 35 12.21 -4.85 0.73
C LEU A 35 13.37 -4.16 1.42
N LEU A 36 13.71 -4.58 2.63
CA LEU A 36 14.79 -4.00 3.43
C LEU A 36 15.78 -5.07 3.92
N GLN A 37 16.99 -4.62 4.20
CA GLN A 37 17.99 -5.33 5.00
C GLN A 37 18.61 -4.34 5.98
N GLU A 38 18.65 -4.67 7.29
CA GLU A 38 19.22 -3.79 8.31
C GLU A 38 18.68 -2.34 8.24
N ASN A 39 17.36 -2.18 8.03
CA ASN A 39 16.68 -0.90 7.81
C ASN A 39 17.06 -0.13 6.53
N HIS A 40 17.86 -0.72 5.63
CA HIS A 40 18.23 -0.16 4.34
C HIS A 40 17.36 -0.73 3.23
N PRO A 41 16.70 0.11 2.41
CA PRO A 41 15.90 -0.35 1.29
C PRO A 41 16.73 -1.02 0.19
N VAL A 42 16.36 -2.25 -0.16
CA VAL A 42 16.93 -3.04 -1.25
C VAL A 42 16.06 -2.95 -2.50
N ALA A 43 14.73 -2.88 -2.35
CA ALA A 43 13.80 -2.72 -3.47
C ALA A 43 12.48 -2.07 -3.02
N TYR A 44 11.78 -1.46 -3.97
CA TYR A 44 10.46 -0.88 -3.79
C TYR A 44 9.49 -1.44 -4.83
N GLU A 45 8.25 -1.68 -4.44
CA GLU A 45 7.20 -2.17 -5.33
C GLU A 45 5.91 -1.36 -5.14
N SER A 46 5.24 -1.06 -6.26
CA SER A 46 3.92 -0.40 -6.25
C SER A 46 3.09 -0.95 -7.39
N HIS A 47 1.92 -1.51 -7.06
CA HIS A 47 1.07 -2.20 -8.01
C HIS A 47 -0.36 -1.67 -7.96
N LYS A 48 -0.88 -1.22 -9.10
CA LYS A 48 -2.25 -0.72 -9.20
C LYS A 48 -3.25 -1.87 -9.24
N LEU A 49 -4.22 -1.84 -8.34
CA LEU A 49 -5.29 -2.84 -8.29
C LEU A 49 -6.20 -2.77 -9.51
N SER A 50 -6.49 -3.94 -10.09
CA SER A 50 -7.51 -4.14 -11.11
C SER A 50 -8.92 -3.85 -10.57
N GLN A 51 -9.90 -3.70 -11.47
CA GLN A 51 -11.28 -3.44 -11.05
C GLN A 51 -11.86 -4.57 -10.17
N ALA A 52 -11.42 -5.81 -10.38
CA ALA A 52 -11.83 -6.94 -9.58
C ALA A 52 -11.22 -6.91 -8.17
N GLU A 53 -9.92 -6.64 -8.08
CA GLU A 53 -9.20 -6.62 -6.80
C GLU A 53 -9.59 -5.41 -5.93
N ARG A 54 -10.00 -4.29 -6.54
CA ARG A 54 -10.56 -3.14 -5.80
C ARG A 54 -11.80 -3.49 -4.98
N ARG A 55 -12.55 -4.52 -5.38
CA ARG A 55 -13.75 -5.00 -4.68
C ARG A 55 -13.43 -5.99 -3.55
N TYR A 56 -12.17 -6.36 -3.36
CA TYR A 56 -11.77 -7.20 -2.25
C TYR A 56 -11.95 -6.47 -0.92
N THR A 57 -12.08 -7.21 0.17
CA THR A 57 -12.11 -6.62 1.51
C THR A 57 -10.74 -6.02 1.85
N ALA A 58 -10.67 -5.12 2.82
CA ALA A 58 -9.38 -4.55 3.26
C ALA A 58 -8.37 -5.65 3.65
N GLN A 59 -8.81 -6.68 4.39
CA GLN A 59 -7.96 -7.82 4.76
C GLN A 59 -7.46 -8.61 3.55
N GLU A 60 -8.31 -8.81 2.53
CA GLU A 60 -7.91 -9.48 1.30
C GLU A 60 -6.94 -8.66 0.48
N LYS A 61 -7.06 -7.32 0.47
CA LYS A 61 -6.12 -6.42 -0.20
C LYS A 61 -4.76 -6.42 0.50
N GLU A 62 -4.74 -6.41 1.83
CA GLU A 62 -3.50 -6.55 2.61
C GLU A 62 -2.78 -7.87 2.34
N MET A 63 -3.51 -8.99 2.35
CA MET A 63 -2.92 -10.28 1.98
C MET A 63 -2.44 -10.28 0.52
N LEU A 64 -3.18 -9.66 -0.39
CA LEU A 64 -2.77 -9.53 -1.78
C LEU A 64 -1.47 -8.71 -1.92
N ALA A 65 -1.26 -7.68 -1.09
CA ALA A 65 0.00 -6.93 -1.04
C ALA A 65 1.18 -7.84 -0.69
N VAL A 66 1.02 -8.69 0.34
CA VAL A 66 2.02 -9.69 0.73
C VAL A 66 2.30 -10.64 -0.43
N ILE A 67 1.27 -11.32 -0.95
CA ILE A 67 1.40 -12.28 -2.06
C ILE A 67 2.10 -11.65 -3.27
N HIS A 68 1.72 -10.42 -3.62
CA HIS A 68 2.33 -9.71 -4.74
C HIS A 68 3.81 -9.43 -4.52
N CYS A 69 4.18 -8.87 -3.36
CA CYS A 69 5.57 -8.54 -3.05
C CYS A 69 6.46 -9.78 -2.98
N LEU A 70 5.99 -10.85 -2.33
CA LEU A 70 6.73 -12.12 -2.27
C LEU A 70 6.90 -12.76 -3.65
N ARG A 71 5.92 -12.59 -4.54
CA ARG A 71 6.05 -13.07 -5.92
C ARG A 71 7.07 -12.27 -6.73
N VAL A 72 7.09 -10.95 -6.59
CA VAL A 72 8.07 -10.08 -7.26
C VAL A 72 9.48 -10.37 -6.75
N TRP A 73 9.67 -10.47 -5.44
CA TRP A 73 10.97 -10.67 -4.80
C TRP A 73 11.30 -12.12 -4.48
N ARG A 74 10.61 -13.07 -5.14
CA ARG A 74 10.84 -14.50 -4.94
C ARG A 74 12.31 -14.88 -5.07
N HIS A 75 13.03 -14.26 -5.99
CA HIS A 75 14.46 -14.49 -6.23
C HIS A 75 15.37 -14.05 -5.07
N TYR A 76 14.92 -13.16 -4.19
CA TYR A 76 15.63 -12.79 -2.96
C TYR A 76 15.20 -13.62 -1.75
N LEU A 77 13.92 -13.98 -1.69
CA LEU A 77 13.29 -14.50 -0.47
C LEU A 77 13.26 -16.02 -0.41
N LEU A 78 13.28 -16.71 -1.55
CA LEU A 78 13.23 -18.16 -1.58
C LEU A 78 14.51 -18.77 -0.99
N GLY A 79 14.35 -19.63 0.02
CA GLY A 79 15.47 -20.27 0.72
C GLY A 79 16.13 -19.40 1.80
N SER A 80 15.63 -18.19 2.05
CA SER A 80 16.07 -17.31 3.13
C SER A 80 14.99 -17.20 4.21
N LYS A 81 15.41 -16.93 5.45
CA LYS A 81 14.52 -16.56 6.55
C LYS A 81 14.32 -15.04 6.56
N PHE A 82 13.06 -14.62 6.60
CA PHE A 82 12.73 -13.19 6.58
C PHE A 82 11.48 -12.85 7.40
N ILE A 83 11.24 -11.56 7.60
CA ILE A 83 10.07 -11.06 8.34
C ILE A 83 9.15 -10.30 7.39
N VAL A 84 7.85 -10.56 7.45
CA VAL A 84 6.82 -9.77 6.77
C VAL A 84 6.14 -8.86 7.79
N LYS A 85 6.15 -7.56 7.52
CA LYS A 85 5.55 -6.53 8.34
C LYS A 85 4.36 -5.89 7.65
N THR A 86 3.21 -5.93 8.33
CA THR A 86 1.94 -5.33 7.87
C THR A 86 1.28 -4.60 9.05
N ASP A 87 0.53 -3.56 8.74
CA ASP A 87 -0.28 -2.82 9.72
C ASP A 87 -1.62 -3.48 10.02
N ASN A 88 -1.93 -4.61 9.37
CA ASN A 88 -3.18 -5.32 9.56
C ASN A 88 -2.98 -6.60 10.38
N THR A 89 -3.47 -6.59 11.62
CA THR A 89 -3.50 -7.76 12.50
C THR A 89 -4.38 -8.90 11.97
N GLY A 90 -5.30 -8.63 11.04
CA GLY A 90 -6.12 -9.63 10.35
C GLY A 90 -5.33 -10.61 9.49
N VAL A 91 -4.13 -10.23 9.04
CA VAL A 91 -3.26 -11.06 8.20
C VAL A 91 -2.69 -12.25 9.00
N SER A 92 -2.42 -12.07 10.30
CA SER A 92 -1.95 -13.18 11.15
C SER A 92 -3.05 -14.23 11.36
N HIS A 93 -4.32 -13.80 11.41
CA HIS A 93 -5.46 -14.71 11.52
C HIS A 93 -5.69 -15.57 10.27
N PHE A 94 -5.11 -15.21 9.12
CA PHE A 94 -5.25 -15.99 7.89
C PHE A 94 -4.76 -17.44 8.04
N PHE A 95 -3.67 -17.66 8.78
CA PHE A 95 -3.06 -18.98 8.95
C PHE A 95 -3.81 -19.85 9.96
N THR A 96 -4.60 -19.25 10.83
CA THR A 96 -5.34 -19.94 11.89
C THR A 96 -6.79 -20.25 11.51
N GLN A 97 -7.23 -19.84 10.31
CA GLN A 97 -8.62 -20.01 9.88
C GLN A 97 -8.92 -21.49 9.55
N PRO A 98 -10.00 -22.08 10.12
CA PRO A 98 -10.32 -23.49 9.91
C PRO A 98 -10.90 -23.79 8.52
N LYS A 99 -11.38 -22.77 7.80
CA LYS A 99 -11.93 -22.91 6.44
C LYS A 99 -11.36 -21.82 5.55
N LEU A 100 -10.62 -22.24 4.53
CA LEU A 100 -10.09 -21.35 3.49
C LEU A 100 -10.99 -21.41 2.26
N THR A 101 -11.25 -20.25 1.66
CA THR A 101 -11.84 -20.20 0.30
C THR A 101 -10.83 -20.72 -0.73
N PRO A 102 -11.24 -21.14 -1.94
CA PRO A 102 -10.31 -21.60 -2.98
C PRO A 102 -9.23 -20.57 -3.34
N LYS A 103 -9.54 -19.27 -3.24
CA LYS A 103 -8.56 -18.18 -3.41
C LYS A 103 -7.51 -18.21 -2.31
N GLN A 104 -7.95 -18.27 -1.06
CA GLN A 104 -7.05 -18.31 0.10
C GLN A 104 -6.23 -19.61 0.15
N GLY A 105 -6.79 -20.75 -0.32
CA GLY A 105 -6.04 -22.00 -0.47
C GLY A 105 -4.86 -21.88 -1.42
N ARG A 106 -5.06 -21.26 -2.59
CA ARG A 106 -3.95 -20.98 -3.54
C ARG A 106 -2.91 -20.03 -2.95
N TRP A 107 -3.35 -19.04 -2.18
CA TRP A 107 -2.42 -18.14 -1.48
C TRP A 107 -1.63 -18.89 -0.40
N HIS A 108 -2.28 -19.76 0.37
CA HIS A 108 -1.63 -20.58 1.38
C HIS A 108 -0.58 -21.51 0.78
N GLU A 109 -0.89 -22.19 -0.32
CA GLU A 109 0.07 -23.04 -1.06
C GLU A 109 1.30 -22.25 -1.50
N PHE A 110 1.10 -21.07 -2.08
CA PHE A 110 2.20 -20.18 -2.48
C PHE A 110 3.04 -19.70 -1.29
N LEU A 111 2.39 -19.34 -0.17
CA LEU A 111 3.09 -18.87 1.04
C LEU A 111 3.90 -20.00 1.70
N ALA A 112 3.46 -21.25 1.58
CA ALA A 112 4.16 -22.41 2.14
C ALA A 112 5.53 -22.67 1.49
N GLU A 113 5.83 -22.02 0.37
CA GLU A 113 7.14 -22.11 -0.29
C GLU A 113 8.22 -21.25 0.40
N PHE A 114 7.83 -20.36 1.32
CA PHE A 114 8.71 -19.39 1.97
C PHE A 114 8.87 -19.67 3.46
N ASP A 115 10.03 -19.31 4.03
CA ASP A 115 10.33 -19.41 5.46
C ASP A 115 10.31 -18.02 6.08
N PHE A 116 9.19 -17.64 6.69
CA PHE A 116 9.00 -16.28 7.19
C PHE A 116 8.08 -16.19 8.39
N GLU A 117 8.21 -15.08 9.12
CA GLU A 117 7.37 -14.74 10.27
C GLU A 117 6.59 -13.45 10.00
N PHE A 118 5.36 -13.37 10.54
CA PHE A 118 4.57 -12.13 10.51
C PHE A 118 4.81 -11.30 11.76
N GLU A 119 5.10 -10.02 11.56
CA GLU A 119 5.17 -9.02 12.62
C GLU A 119 4.18 -7.89 12.33
N HIS A 120 3.37 -7.52 13.32
CA HIS A 120 2.51 -6.36 13.18
C HIS A 120 3.32 -5.08 13.37
N LYS A 121 3.24 -4.17 12.41
CA LYS A 121 3.90 -2.87 12.46
C LYS A 121 2.87 -1.76 12.30
N ALA A 122 2.72 -0.90 13.32
CA ALA A 122 1.73 0.18 13.28
C ALA A 122 1.95 1.11 12.07
N GLY A 123 0.88 1.47 11.34
CA GLY A 123 0.94 2.21 10.08
C GLY A 123 1.76 3.51 10.10
N LYS A 124 1.80 4.22 11.24
CA LYS A 124 2.65 5.42 11.42
C LYS A 124 4.15 5.16 11.21
N SER A 125 4.59 3.93 11.39
CA SER A 125 5.97 3.48 11.18
C SER A 125 6.18 2.77 9.84
N ASN A 126 5.14 2.59 9.04
CA ASN A 126 5.13 1.96 7.71
C ASN A 126 5.04 2.98 6.56
N GLN A 127 5.59 4.18 6.76
CA GLN A 127 5.36 5.34 5.88
C GLN A 127 5.79 5.12 4.42
N ALA A 128 6.78 4.26 4.19
CA ALA A 128 7.28 4.01 2.84
C ALA A 128 6.32 3.12 2.04
N ALA A 129 5.82 2.02 2.61
CA ALA A 129 4.82 1.17 1.95
C ALA A 129 3.48 1.90 1.78
N ASP A 130 3.07 2.65 2.80
CA ASP A 130 1.91 3.55 2.82
C ASP A 130 1.92 4.57 1.67
N ALA A 131 3.06 5.24 1.48
CA ALA A 131 3.22 6.19 0.38
C ALA A 131 3.15 5.52 -1.01
N LEU A 132 3.61 4.27 -1.12
CA LEU A 132 3.58 3.50 -2.37
C LEU A 132 2.19 3.00 -2.73
N SER A 133 1.38 2.62 -1.72
CA SER A 133 0.02 2.14 -1.90
C SER A 133 -0.97 3.31 -2.17
N ARG A 134 -0.74 4.52 -1.61
CA ARG A 134 -1.68 5.66 -1.69
C ARG A 134 -1.37 6.69 -2.77
N LYS A 135 -0.39 6.44 -3.64
CA LYS A 135 0.05 7.38 -4.69
C LYS A 135 -1.09 7.92 -5.58
N ALA A 136 -2.11 7.11 -5.86
CA ALA A 136 -3.28 7.52 -6.66
C ALA A 136 -4.26 8.42 -5.87
N GLU A 137 -4.45 8.13 -4.59
CA GLU A 137 -5.31 8.91 -3.70
C GLU A 137 -4.73 10.31 -3.44
N LEU A 138 -3.42 10.38 -3.21
CA LEU A 138 -2.71 11.66 -3.05
C LEU A 138 -2.83 12.54 -4.31
N ALA A 139 -2.77 11.95 -5.50
CA ALA A 139 -2.94 12.69 -6.75
C ALA A 139 -4.38 13.22 -6.90
N ALA A 140 -5.39 12.42 -6.55
CA ALA A 140 -6.78 12.83 -6.57
C ALA A 140 -7.10 13.94 -5.55
N MET A 141 -6.62 13.80 -4.30
CA MET A 141 -6.76 14.83 -3.26
C MET A 141 -6.09 16.15 -3.67
N THR A 142 -4.89 16.08 -4.24
CA THR A 142 -4.18 17.26 -4.73
C THR A 142 -4.98 17.96 -5.83
N TYR A 143 -5.56 17.19 -6.77
CA TYR A 143 -6.39 17.73 -7.84
C TYR A 143 -7.67 18.39 -7.30
N VAL A 144 -8.36 17.75 -6.35
CA VAL A 144 -9.56 18.31 -5.69
C VAL A 144 -9.22 19.56 -4.88
N ALA A 145 -8.09 19.59 -4.17
CA ALA A 145 -7.61 20.76 -3.44
C ALA A 145 -7.30 21.92 -4.41
N HIS A 146 -6.66 21.65 -5.54
CA HIS A 146 -6.41 22.65 -6.58
C HIS A 146 -7.70 23.18 -7.22
N ILE A 147 -8.70 22.34 -7.47
CA ILE A 147 -10.03 22.78 -7.93
C ILE A 147 -10.72 23.60 -6.85
N SER A 148 -10.64 23.19 -5.59
CA SER A 148 -11.29 23.87 -4.47
C SER A 148 -10.66 25.23 -4.15
N ALA A 149 -9.36 25.37 -4.38
CA ALA A 149 -8.59 26.60 -4.27
C ALA A 149 -8.54 27.40 -5.59
N SER A 150 -9.12 26.88 -6.67
CA SER A 150 -9.15 27.55 -7.97
C SER A 150 -10.09 28.75 -7.95
N ARG A 151 -9.68 29.81 -8.65
CA ARG A 151 -10.48 31.02 -8.92
C ARG A 151 -11.88 30.70 -9.47
N VAL A 152 -12.03 29.58 -10.18
CA VAL A 152 -13.32 29.10 -10.71
C VAL A 152 -14.28 28.69 -9.60
N ALA A 153 -13.80 27.96 -8.58
CA ALA A 153 -14.62 27.57 -7.43
C ALA A 153 -14.98 28.77 -6.55
N THR A 154 -14.07 29.74 -6.39
CA THR A 154 -14.36 31.01 -5.71
C THR A 154 -15.42 31.82 -6.45
N SER A 155 -15.31 31.94 -7.78
CA SER A 155 -16.29 32.65 -8.62
C SER A 155 -17.67 31.98 -8.62
N MET A 156 -17.75 30.65 -8.60
CA MET A 156 -19.03 29.94 -8.46
C MET A 156 -19.66 30.16 -7.08
N ARG A 157 -18.87 30.15 -5.99
CA ARG A 157 -19.36 30.43 -4.63
C ARG A 157 -19.86 31.87 -4.48
N GLU A 158 -19.15 32.84 -5.08
CA GLU A 158 -19.57 34.24 -5.10
C GLU A 158 -20.88 34.42 -5.88
N ARG A 159 -21.01 33.78 -7.05
CA ARG A 159 -22.27 33.81 -7.83
C ARG A 159 -23.42 33.15 -7.09
N ILE A 160 -23.22 32.04 -6.40
CA ILE A 160 -24.27 31.39 -5.60
C ILE A 160 -24.71 32.31 -4.44
N ARG A 161 -23.76 32.96 -3.77
CA ARG A 161 -24.04 33.93 -2.70
C ARG A 161 -24.79 35.16 -3.20
N GLU A 162 -24.37 35.73 -4.34
CA GLU A 162 -25.06 36.86 -4.96
C GLU A 162 -26.48 36.54 -5.43
N ASN A 163 -26.77 35.29 -5.81
CA ASN A 163 -28.13 34.88 -6.17
C ASN A 163 -28.98 34.58 -4.93
N LEU A 164 -28.40 34.08 -3.83
CA LEU A 164 -29.09 33.90 -2.55
C LEU A 164 -29.48 35.23 -1.89
N ASP A 165 -28.65 36.27 -2.00
CA ASP A 165 -28.98 37.63 -1.52
C ASP A 165 -30.01 38.35 -2.42
N LYS A 166 -30.28 37.82 -3.62
CA LYS A 166 -31.22 38.39 -4.59
C LYS A 166 -32.57 37.67 -4.64
N ASP A 167 -32.75 36.61 -3.86
CA ASP A 167 -34.06 35.99 -3.64
C ASP A 167 -34.70 36.60 -2.38
N PRO A 168 -35.58 37.62 -2.51
CA PRO A 168 -36.53 37.88 -1.46
C PRO A 168 -37.49 36.69 -1.46
N VAL A 169 -37.40 35.85 -0.42
CA VAL A 169 -38.40 34.81 -0.17
C VAL A 169 -39.78 35.48 -0.16
N ALA A 170 -40.69 34.95 -0.98
CA ALA A 170 -42.12 35.27 -0.94
C ALA A 170 -42.70 35.05 0.47
#